data_AF-A0A920R8Q3-F1
#
_entry.id   AF-A0A920R8Q3-F1
#
_cell.length_a   1.000
_cell.length_b   1.000
_cell.length_c   1.000
_cell.angle_alpha   90.00
_cell.angle_beta   90.00
_cell.angle_gamma   90.00
#
_symmetry.space_group_name_H-M   'P 1'
#
loop_
_entity.id
_entity.type
_entity.pdbx_description
1 polymer ?
#
loop_
_entity_poly.entity_id
_entity_poly.type
_entity_poly.pdbx_seq_one_letter_code
_entity_poly.pdbx_strand_id
1 'polypeptide(L)'
;MQNSEKTELPFLAGVNGTGEPVFESLEVELLPDSPRHARIMKSPLLTRNIAAGDTIKLINPDTAEYELVSRSGNLCVRVFAKDDLSKLEQTLTSEIEKLGGSLDRQTERAFGL
;
A
#
# COMPACT_ATOMS: atom_id res chain seq x y z
N MET A 1 -9.28 -14.90 20.49
CA MET A 1 -8.85 -14.31 19.22
C MET A 1 -7.37 -14.01 19.39
N GLN A 2 -6.48 -14.65 18.64
CA GLN A 2 -5.06 -14.27 18.70
C GLN A 2 -4.94 -12.87 18.12
N ASN A 3 -4.25 -11.97 18.82
CA ASN A 3 -3.95 -10.66 18.28
C ASN A 3 -2.98 -10.85 17.11
N SER A 4 -3.35 -10.35 15.94
CA SER A 4 -2.45 -10.25 14.81
C SER A 4 -1.42 -9.16 15.06
N GLU A 5 -0.17 -9.42 14.66
CA GLU A 5 0.94 -8.49 14.81
C GLU A 5 0.98 -7.55 13.61
N LYS A 6 1.04 -6.24 13.85
CA LYS A 6 1.23 -5.23 12.80
C LYS A 6 2.68 -4.79 12.75
N THR A 7 3.23 -4.66 11.56
CA THR A 7 4.60 -4.21 11.34
C THR A 7 4.71 -3.47 10.01
N GLU A 8 5.84 -2.81 9.79
CA GLU A 8 6.18 -2.21 8.50
C GLU A 8 7.17 -3.11 7.75
N LEU A 9 6.93 -3.31 6.46
CA LEU A 9 7.85 -4.04 5.57
C LEU A 9 8.19 -3.19 4.35
N PRO A 10 9.41 -3.33 3.80
CA PRO A 10 9.79 -2.67 2.56
C PRO A 10 9.17 -3.39 1.36
N PHE A 11 8.70 -2.62 0.38
CA PHE A 11 8.19 -3.10 -0.90
C PHE A 11 8.90 -2.39 -2.04
N LEU A 12 9.33 -3.14 -3.05
CA LEU A 12 9.96 -2.56 -4.23
C LEU A 12 8.97 -1.66 -4.98
N ALA A 13 9.28 -0.37 -5.04
CA ALA A 13 8.49 0.65 -5.72
C ALA A 13 8.98 0.94 -7.15
N GLY A 14 10.24 0.57 -7.46
CA GLY A 14 10.84 0.72 -8.78
C GLY A 14 12.35 0.93 -8.70
N VAL A 15 12.91 1.54 -9.75
CA VAL A 15 14.31 1.98 -9.81
C VAL A 15 14.36 3.49 -10.06
N ASN A 16 15.31 4.18 -9.45
CA ASN A 16 15.50 5.61 -9.63
C ASN A 16 16.33 5.94 -10.89
N GLY A 17 16.65 7.22 -11.10
CA GLY A 17 17.45 7.67 -12.25
C GLY A 17 18.91 7.21 -12.27
N THR A 18 19.45 6.69 -11.15
CA THR A 18 20.79 6.11 -11.06
C THR A 18 20.79 4.59 -11.21
N GLY A 19 19.61 3.96 -11.34
CA GLY A 19 19.44 2.51 -11.43
C GLY A 19 19.35 1.79 -10.09
N GLU A 20 19.31 2.52 -8.98
CA GLU A 20 19.17 1.95 -7.64
C GLU A 20 17.71 1.65 -7.31
N PRO A 21 17.43 0.57 -6.57
CA PRO A 21 16.08 0.22 -6.17
C PRO A 21 15.51 1.25 -5.18
N VAL A 22 14.25 1.63 -5.40
CA VAL A 22 13.46 2.46 -4.49
C VAL A 22 12.46 1.57 -3.79
N PHE A 23 12.40 1.68 -2.46
CA PHE A 23 11.46 0.93 -1.64
C PHE A 23 10.45 1.87 -0.98
N GLU A 24 9.22 1.38 -0.81
CA GLU A 24 8.18 2.00 -0.01
C GLU A 24 7.91 1.15 1.22
N SER A 25 7.83 1.78 2.39
CA SER A 25 7.45 1.10 3.63
C SER A 25 5.92 1.04 3.74
N LEU A 26 5.38 -0.17 3.82
CA LEU A 26 3.94 -0.44 3.96
C LEU A 26 3.64 -1.13 5.28
N GLU A 27 2.57 -0.68 5.93
CA GLU A 27 2.02 -1.35 7.11
C GLU A 27 1.32 -2.64 6.68
N VAL A 28 1.69 -3.74 7.33
CA VAL A 28 1.12 -5.06 7.11
C VAL A 28 0.68 -5.69 8.42
N GLU A 29 -0.31 -6.58 8.34
CA GLU A 29 -0.77 -7.43 9.44
C GLU A 29 -0.28 -8.87 9.18
N LEU A 30 0.54 -9.42 10.07
CA LEU A 30 0.98 -10.81 10.01
C LEU A 30 -0.18 -11.74 10.36
N LEU A 31 -0.41 -12.75 9.52
CA LEU A 31 -1.51 -13.69 9.69
C LEU A 31 -1.12 -14.79 10.71
N PRO A 32 -1.81 -14.89 11.86
CA PRO A 32 -1.40 -15.80 12.95
C PRO A 32 -1.33 -17.27 12.53
N ASP A 33 -2.28 -17.71 11.71
CA ASP A 33 -2.41 -19.11 11.27
C ASP A 33 -1.58 -19.44 10.02
N SER A 34 -0.81 -18.49 9.50
CA SER A 34 -0.08 -18.66 8.23
C SER A 34 1.30 -18.01 8.32
N PRO A 35 2.33 -18.76 8.78
CA PRO A 35 3.67 -18.24 8.91
C PRO A 35 4.14 -17.69 7.55
N ARG A 36 4.71 -16.48 7.58
CA ARG A 36 5.13 -15.69 6.41
C ARG A 36 4.01 -15.09 5.54
N HIS A 37 2.74 -15.18 5.93
CA HIS A 37 1.69 -14.45 5.23
C HIS A 37 1.38 -13.14 5.94
N ALA A 38 1.12 -12.12 5.14
CA ALA A 38 0.80 -10.79 5.63
C ALA A 38 -0.32 -10.18 4.78
N ARG A 39 -1.20 -9.41 5.41
CA ARG A 39 -2.21 -8.59 4.75
C ARG A 39 -1.72 -7.15 4.64
N ILE A 40 -1.85 -6.55 3.46
CA ILE A 40 -1.59 -5.12 3.26
C ILE A 40 -2.67 -4.31 3.97
N MET A 41 -2.30 -3.40 4.86
CA MET A 41 -3.29 -2.66 5.65
C MET A 41 -3.78 -1.40 4.95
N LYS A 42 -2.93 -0.77 4.14
CA LYS A 42 -3.21 0.49 3.44
C LYS A 42 -2.67 0.43 2.02
N SER A 43 -3.34 1.11 1.09
CA SER A 43 -2.94 1.13 -0.31
C SER A 43 -1.61 1.89 -0.50
N PRO A 44 -0.73 1.41 -1.39
CA PRO A 44 0.58 2.03 -1.62
C PRO A 44 0.48 3.32 -2.45
N LEU A 45 1.46 4.22 -2.29
CA LEU A 45 1.66 5.36 -3.18
C LEU A 45 2.60 5.00 -4.35
N LEU A 46 3.64 4.22 -4.16
CA LEU A 46 4.64 3.99 -5.20
C LEU A 46 4.65 2.55 -5.70
N THR A 47 4.60 1.60 -4.77
CA THR A 47 4.52 0.17 -5.04
C THR A 47 3.36 -0.13 -5.96
N ARG A 48 3.59 -1.02 -6.94
CA ARG A 48 2.63 -1.34 -7.99
C ARG A 48 2.05 -2.74 -7.78
N ASN A 49 0.90 -2.98 -8.41
CA ASN A 49 0.25 -4.28 -8.47
C ASN A 49 -0.19 -4.87 -7.12
N ILE A 50 -0.38 -4.05 -6.09
CA ILE A 50 -1.00 -4.40 -4.80
C ILE A 50 -1.94 -3.29 -4.35
N ALA A 51 -2.93 -3.62 -3.53
CA ALA A 51 -3.85 -2.69 -2.88
C ALA A 51 -4.09 -3.07 -1.40
N ALA A 52 -4.75 -2.20 -0.63
CA ALA A 52 -5.18 -2.53 0.72
C ALA A 52 -6.01 -3.84 0.73
N GLY A 53 -5.79 -4.67 1.74
CA GLY A 53 -6.45 -5.95 1.95
C GLY A 53 -5.84 -7.12 1.16
N ASP A 54 -4.97 -6.89 0.17
CA ASP A 54 -4.29 -7.97 -0.53
C ASP A 54 -3.49 -8.83 0.47
N THR A 55 -3.45 -10.14 0.24
CA THR A 55 -2.64 -11.07 1.03
C THR A 55 -1.42 -11.46 0.24
N ILE A 56 -0.25 -11.34 0.87
CA ILE A 56 1.03 -11.70 0.30
C ILE A 56 1.71 -12.79 1.13
N LYS A 57 2.64 -13.49 0.50
CA LYS A 57 3.58 -14.40 1.13
C LYS A 57 4.97 -13.78 1.06
N LEU A 58 5.61 -13.63 2.21
CA LEU A 58 6.97 -13.15 2.35
C LEU A 58 7.93 -14.26 1.91
N ILE A 59 8.65 -14.04 0.82
CA ILE A 59 9.69 -14.95 0.34
C ILE A 59 10.99 -14.65 1.07
N ASN A 60 11.40 -13.39 1.04
CA ASN A 60 12.53 -12.87 1.79
C ASN A 60 12.27 -11.41 2.19
N PRO A 61 12.00 -11.12 3.49
CA PRO A 61 11.76 -9.76 3.95
C PRO A 61 13.01 -8.87 3.84
N ASP A 62 14.22 -9.44 3.94
CA ASP A 62 15.48 -8.68 3.88
C ASP A 62 15.75 -8.14 2.46
N THR A 63 15.22 -8.80 1.42
CA THR A 63 15.33 -8.37 0.02
C THR A 63 14.03 -7.80 -0.53
N ALA A 64 13.01 -7.57 0.32
CA ALA A 64 11.68 -7.10 -0.07
C ALA A 64 11.02 -7.98 -1.16
N GLU A 65 11.27 -9.28 -1.12
CA GLU A 65 10.70 -10.26 -2.04
C GLU A 65 9.43 -10.88 -1.47
N TYR A 66 8.35 -10.78 -2.22
CA TYR A 66 7.04 -11.29 -1.86
C TYR A 66 6.29 -11.84 -3.08
N GLU A 67 5.35 -12.73 -2.81
CA GLU A 67 4.42 -13.29 -3.78
C GLU A 67 3.01 -12.87 -3.42
N LEU A 68 2.23 -12.40 -4.38
CA LEU A 68 0.81 -12.12 -4.18
C LEU A 68 0.03 -13.43 -4.10
N VAL A 69 -0.64 -13.66 -2.98
CA VAL A 69 -1.41 -14.89 -2.73
C VAL A 69 -2.89 -14.70 -3.07
N SER A 70 -3.47 -13.58 -2.66
CA SER A 70 -4.88 -13.27 -2.91
C SER A 70 -5.10 -11.79 -3.10
N ARG A 71 -5.97 -11.47 -4.06
CA ARG A 71 -6.51 -10.12 -4.25
C ARG A 71 -7.65 -9.87 -3.28
N SER A 72 -7.72 -8.69 -2.68
CA SER A 72 -8.90 -8.24 -1.92
C SER A 72 -10.05 -7.82 -2.83
N GLY A 73 -9.75 -7.45 -4.07
CA GLY A 73 -10.69 -6.81 -4.99
C GLY A 73 -10.69 -5.28 -4.90
N ASN A 74 -9.90 -4.71 -3.98
CA ASN A 74 -9.75 -3.26 -3.89
C ASN A 74 -8.96 -2.70 -5.08
N LEU A 75 -9.35 -1.50 -5.50
CA LEU A 75 -8.63 -0.71 -6.47
C LEU A 75 -7.89 0.41 -5.75
N CYS A 76 -6.57 0.42 -5.84
CA CYS A 76 -5.76 1.54 -5.37
C CYS A 76 -5.69 2.62 -6.47
N VAL A 77 -6.18 3.82 -6.16
CA VAL A 77 -6.08 5.00 -7.02
C VAL A 77 -5.07 5.97 -6.44
N ARG A 78 -4.12 6.40 -7.27
CA ARG A 78 -3.02 7.27 -6.84
C ARG A 78 -3.05 8.56 -7.63
N VAL A 79 -3.02 9.67 -6.91
CA VAL A 79 -3.06 11.01 -7.49
C VAL A 79 -1.74 11.71 -7.17
N PHE A 80 -1.12 12.29 -8.19
CA PHE A 80 0.14 13.04 -8.07
C PHE A 80 -0.02 14.40 -8.75
N ALA A 81 0.51 15.45 -8.14
CA ALA A 81 0.62 16.76 -8.77
C ALA A 81 1.89 17.49 -8.34
N LYS A 82 2.25 18.51 -9.13
CA LYS A 82 3.37 19.41 -8.82
C LYS A 82 2.98 20.51 -7.83
N ASP A 83 1.71 20.89 -7.86
CA ASP A 83 1.11 21.96 -7.06
C ASP A 83 0.23 21.38 -5.94
N ASP A 84 -0.33 22.25 -5.11
CA ASP A 84 -1.19 21.88 -3.99
C ASP A 84 -2.38 20.98 -4.41
N LEU A 85 -2.51 19.85 -3.71
CA LEU A 85 -3.54 18.84 -3.92
C LEU A 85 -4.69 18.92 -2.92
N SER A 86 -4.62 19.77 -1.89
CA SER A 86 -5.56 19.78 -0.76
C SER A 86 -7.03 19.80 -1.18
N LYS A 87 -7.39 20.69 -2.12
CA LYS A 87 -8.78 20.81 -2.63
C LYS A 87 -9.22 19.58 -3.42
N LEU A 88 -8.31 19.01 -4.22
CA LEU A 88 -8.61 17.84 -5.04
C LEU A 88 -8.74 16.60 -4.16
N GLU A 89 -7.84 16.42 -3.21
CA GLU A 89 -7.90 15.37 -2.20
C GLU A 89 -9.23 15.44 -1.46
N GLN A 90 -9.58 16.58 -0.86
CA GLN A 90 -10.84 16.73 -0.13
C GLN A 90 -12.07 16.39 -1.00
N THR A 91 -12.06 16.81 -2.26
CA THR A 91 -13.17 16.52 -3.19
C THR A 91 -13.23 15.03 -3.52
N LEU A 92 -12.11 14.41 -3.90
CA LEU A 92 -12.07 13.01 -4.30
C LEU A 92 -12.32 12.07 -3.12
N THR A 93 -11.71 12.33 -1.96
CA THR A 93 -11.94 11.56 -0.73
C THR A 93 -13.43 11.51 -0.42
N SER A 94 -14.12 12.66 -0.42
CA SER A 94 -15.57 12.73 -0.19
C SER A 94 -16.39 11.92 -1.21
N GLU A 95 -16.05 11.98 -2.50
CA GLU A 95 -16.77 11.19 -3.52
C GLU A 95 -16.47 9.69 -3.43
N ILE A 96 -15.24 9.31 -3.09
CA ILE A 96 -14.82 7.91 -2.98
C ILE A 96 -15.35 7.25 -1.70
N GLU A 97 -15.43 7.98 -0.59
CA GLU A 97 -16.06 7.49 0.64
C GLU A 97 -17.53 7.11 0.43
N LYS A 98 -18.27 7.84 -0.42
CA LYS A 98 -19.65 7.48 -0.82
C LYS A 98 -19.72 6.14 -1.56
N LEU A 99 -18.62 5.73 -2.19
CA LEU A 99 -18.49 4.44 -2.87
C LEU A 99 -17.89 3.35 -1.96
N GLY A 100 -17.63 3.65 -0.69
CA GLY A 100 -17.03 2.73 0.28
C GLY A 100 -15.51 2.65 0.22
N GLY A 101 -14.84 3.55 -0.49
CA GLY A 101 -13.38 3.69 -0.44
C GLY A 101 -12.92 4.57 0.72
N SER A 102 -11.60 4.79 0.83
CA SER A 102 -11.02 5.55 1.94
C SER A 102 -9.69 6.19 1.54
N LEU A 103 -9.38 7.35 2.11
CA LEU A 103 -8.04 7.91 2.02
C LEU A 103 -7.06 7.10 2.86
N ASP A 104 -6.09 6.45 2.21
CA ASP A 104 -5.11 5.60 2.88
C ASP A 104 -3.86 6.39 3.30
N ARG A 105 -3.34 7.21 2.38
CA ARG A 105 -2.07 7.93 2.58
C ARG A 105 -2.07 9.26 1.85
N GLN A 106 -1.49 10.27 2.47
CA GLN A 106 -1.35 11.61 1.90
C GLN A 106 0.05 12.17 2.18
N THR A 107 0.57 12.88 1.20
CA THR A 107 1.80 13.67 1.23
C THR A 107 1.50 15.02 0.58
N GLU A 108 2.45 15.96 0.60
CA GLU A 108 2.31 17.25 -0.07
C GLU A 108 1.98 17.13 -1.57
N ARG A 109 2.51 16.10 -2.24
CA ARG A 109 2.45 15.97 -3.72
C ARG A 109 1.72 14.74 -4.22
N ALA A 110 1.19 13.93 -3.32
CA ALA A 110 0.50 12.70 -3.69
C ALA A 110 -0.45 12.21 -2.60
N PHE A 111 -1.53 11.54 -3.00
CA PHE A 111 -2.37 10.77 -2.10
C PHE A 111 -2.88 9.48 -2.77
N GLY A 112 -3.25 8.52 -1.93
CA GLY A 112 -3.76 7.21 -2.31
C GLY A 112 -5.13 6.97 -1.69
N LEU A 113 -6.05 6.49 -2.52
CA LEU A 113 -7.44 6.13 -2.23
C LEU A 113 -7.69 4.65 -2.54
#